data_AF-A0A0G0M676-F1
#
_entry.id   AF-A0A0G0M676-F1
#
_cell.length_a   1.000
_cell.length_b   1.000
_cell.length_c   1.000
_cell.angle_alpha   90.00
_cell.angle_beta   90.00
_cell.angle_gamma   90.00
#
_symmetry.space_group_name_H-M   'P 1'
#
loop_
_entity.id
_entity.type
_entity.pdbx_description
1 polymer ?
#
loop_
_entity_poly.entity_id
_entity_poly.type
_entity_poly.pdbx_seq_one_letter_code
_entity_poly.pdbx_strand_id
1 'polypeptide(L)'
;MSKRKRFIVTSIILSLGFVGIQFLPSQYRFVSIGFLGTLTLILFFWSLREGLGLNMTLVTLTLPIIFTLGVGFFWFLLPANALARIPIVVFYGFGIYALCLTTNIYTVSAIRTIALLRAARGVGFILTLLSFFLIFDTILSLKWPIYFYALISVLTSFPLFFHGFWTIELSKSFSIRTGRFSLVASVIMGEIAIALFFWPTSIVVGSLFLTVTAYILLGLGQAELEGRLFSQTVREYLLIGLAVFIGMFFVTRWGG
;
A
#
# COMPACT_ATOMS: atom_id res chain seq x y z
N MET A 1 -26.78 3.94 -13.21
CA MET A 1 -26.21 2.83 -12.39
C MET A 1 -26.10 3.27 -10.95
N SER A 2 -26.46 2.43 -9.98
CA SER A 2 -26.21 2.72 -8.56
C SER A 2 -24.70 2.67 -8.25
N LYS A 3 -24.23 3.45 -7.27
CA LYS A 3 -22.80 3.49 -6.88
C LYS A 3 -22.23 2.10 -6.59
N ARG A 4 -22.99 1.25 -5.89
CA ARG A 4 -22.60 -0.13 -5.59
C ARG A 4 -22.39 -0.98 -6.85
N LYS A 5 -23.25 -0.81 -7.87
CA LYS A 5 -23.07 -1.49 -9.17
C LYS A 5 -21.79 -1.03 -9.86
N ARG A 6 -21.43 0.26 -9.79
CA ARG A 6 -20.15 0.75 -10.36
C ARG A 6 -18.92 0.18 -9.64
N PHE A 7 -18.97 0.01 -8.32
CA PHE A 7 -17.87 -0.64 -7.57
C PHE A 7 -17.71 -2.11 -7.94
N ILE A 8 -18.80 -2.85 -8.07
CA ILE A 8 -18.77 -4.25 -8.49
C ILE A 8 -18.22 -4.36 -9.92
N VAL A 9 -18.70 -3.52 -10.83
CA VAL A 9 -18.21 -3.48 -12.22
C VAL A 9 -16.72 -3.14 -12.27
N THR A 10 -16.26 -2.16 -11.50
CA THR A 10 -14.84 -1.79 -11.41
C THR A 10 -13.98 -2.95 -10.92
N SER A 11 -14.40 -3.63 -9.85
CA SER A 11 -13.70 -4.81 -9.32
C SER A 11 -13.64 -5.95 -10.34
N ILE A 12 -14.75 -6.26 -11.02
CA ILE A 12 -14.81 -7.33 -12.02
C ILE A 12 -13.93 -6.98 -13.23
N ILE A 13 -14.05 -5.77 -13.78
CA ILE A 13 -13.24 -5.35 -14.94
C ILE A 13 -11.75 -5.38 -14.61
N LEU A 14 -11.35 -4.88 -13.44
CA LEU A 14 -9.94 -4.91 -13.04
C LEU A 14 -9.45 -6.35 -12.84
N SER A 15 -10.26 -7.22 -12.22
CA SER A 15 -9.91 -8.63 -12.03
C SER A 15 -9.79 -9.39 -13.34
N LEU A 16 -10.70 -9.15 -14.29
CA LEU A 16 -10.63 -9.71 -15.65
C LEU A 16 -9.43 -9.15 -16.41
N GLY A 17 -9.15 -7.85 -16.29
CA GLY A 17 -7.96 -7.22 -16.85
C GLY A 17 -6.69 -7.87 -16.32
N PHE A 18 -6.63 -8.12 -15.01
CA PHE A 18 -5.52 -8.82 -14.36
C PHE A 18 -5.33 -10.25 -14.88
N VAL A 19 -6.41 -11.00 -15.11
CA VAL A 19 -6.35 -12.32 -15.77
C VAL A 19 -5.90 -12.18 -17.22
N GLY A 20 -6.36 -11.16 -17.94
CA GLY A 20 -6.00 -10.89 -19.34
C GLY A 20 -4.48 -10.72 -19.55
N ILE A 21 -3.78 -10.16 -18.56
CA ILE A 21 -2.30 -10.01 -18.61
C ILE A 21 -1.60 -11.36 -18.77
N GLN A 22 -2.20 -12.47 -18.32
CA GLN A 22 -1.58 -13.80 -18.40
C GLN A 22 -1.39 -14.30 -19.83
N PHE A 23 -2.23 -13.85 -20.76
CA PHE A 23 -2.17 -14.26 -22.16
C PHE A 23 -1.15 -13.47 -22.97
N LEU A 24 -0.56 -12.42 -22.38
CA LEU A 24 0.43 -11.59 -23.06
C LEU A 24 1.84 -12.21 -22.96
N PRO A 25 2.67 -12.07 -24.00
CA PRO A 25 4.07 -12.49 -23.97
C PRO A 25 4.86 -11.88 -22.81
N SER A 26 5.88 -12.59 -22.34
CA SER A 26 6.68 -12.21 -21.16
C SER A 26 7.35 -10.84 -21.28
N GLN A 27 7.68 -10.40 -22.50
CA GLN A 27 8.30 -9.10 -22.77
C GLN A 27 7.40 -7.91 -22.40
N TYR A 28 6.07 -8.08 -22.38
CA TYR A 28 5.13 -6.98 -22.11
C TYR A 28 4.67 -6.90 -20.66
N ARG A 29 5.15 -7.77 -19.77
CA ARG A 29 4.64 -7.90 -18.38
C ARG A 29 4.61 -6.58 -17.61
N PHE A 30 5.74 -5.86 -17.58
CA PHE A 30 5.84 -4.57 -16.87
C PHE A 30 4.91 -3.51 -17.48
N VAL A 31 4.82 -3.47 -18.81
CA VAL A 31 3.94 -2.54 -19.54
C VAL A 31 2.47 -2.86 -19.27
N SER A 32 2.10 -4.14 -19.22
CA SER A 32 0.74 -4.58 -18.92
C SER A 32 0.29 -4.23 -17.50
N ILE A 33 1.20 -4.34 -16.51
CA ILE A 33 0.92 -3.89 -15.14
C ILE A 33 0.74 -2.37 -15.09
N GLY A 34 1.62 -1.63 -15.78
CA GLY A 34 1.49 -0.17 -15.89
C GLY A 34 0.17 0.23 -16.53
N PHE A 35 -0.25 -0.47 -17.58
CA PHE A 35 -1.57 -0.29 -18.19
C PHE A 35 -2.71 -0.59 -17.22
N LEU A 36 -2.61 -1.66 -16.43
CA LEU A 36 -3.62 -1.99 -15.42
C LEU A 36 -3.68 -0.95 -14.29
N GLY A 37 -2.55 -0.37 -13.89
CA GLY A 37 -2.49 0.77 -12.98
C GLY A 37 -3.21 1.99 -13.53
N THR A 38 -2.99 2.31 -14.81
CA THR A 38 -3.71 3.40 -15.50
C THR A 38 -5.20 3.09 -15.66
N LEU A 39 -5.56 1.85 -15.95
CA LEU A 39 -6.97 1.43 -15.99
C LEU A 39 -7.63 1.56 -14.61
N THR A 40 -6.89 1.26 -13.54
CA THR A 40 -7.33 1.45 -12.15
C THR A 40 -7.64 2.92 -11.88
N LEU A 41 -6.77 3.85 -12.30
CA LEU A 41 -7.01 5.29 -12.23
C LEU A 41 -8.33 5.68 -12.89
N ILE A 42 -8.53 5.26 -14.15
CA ILE A 42 -9.70 5.62 -14.95
C ILE A 42 -10.98 5.08 -14.31
N LEU A 43 -10.98 3.81 -13.91
CA LEU A 43 -12.18 3.17 -13.35
C LEU A 43 -12.51 3.70 -11.95
N PHE A 44 -11.52 3.94 -11.09
CA PHE A 44 -11.78 4.56 -9.79
C PHE A 44 -12.27 6.00 -9.94
N PHE A 45 -11.69 6.78 -10.85
CA PHE A 45 -12.18 8.13 -11.15
C PHE A 45 -13.63 8.11 -11.64
N TRP A 46 -13.96 7.23 -12.58
CA TRP A 46 -15.34 7.04 -13.05
C TRP A 46 -16.29 6.61 -11.93
N SER A 47 -15.85 5.67 -11.08
CA SER A 47 -16.70 5.12 -10.03
C SER A 47 -16.92 6.09 -8.86
N LEU A 48 -15.99 7.03 -8.62
CA LEU A 48 -16.02 7.98 -7.52
C LEU A 48 -16.35 9.42 -7.94
N ARG A 49 -16.64 9.67 -9.23
CA ARG A 49 -16.89 11.00 -9.81
C ARG A 49 -17.91 11.85 -9.04
N GLU A 50 -18.90 11.23 -8.41
CA GLU A 50 -19.97 11.92 -7.67
C GLU A 50 -19.56 12.37 -6.25
N GLY A 51 -18.45 11.86 -5.69
CA GLY A 51 -17.97 12.20 -4.35
C GLY A 51 -16.63 12.92 -4.32
N LEU A 52 -15.93 12.97 -5.46
CA LEU A 52 -14.59 13.53 -5.58
C LEU A 52 -14.64 15.06 -5.74
N GLY A 53 -14.15 15.79 -4.73
CA GLY A 53 -13.68 17.15 -4.95
C GLY A 53 -12.36 17.10 -5.73
N LEU A 54 -12.23 17.93 -6.78
CA LEU A 54 -11.06 17.95 -7.70
C LEU A 54 -9.72 17.87 -6.96
N ASN A 55 -9.55 18.62 -5.87
CA ASN A 55 -8.32 18.69 -5.10
C ASN A 55 -7.96 17.41 -4.32
N MET A 56 -8.94 16.55 -3.99
CA MET A 56 -8.71 15.32 -3.22
C MET A 56 -8.47 14.10 -4.10
N THR A 57 -8.69 14.22 -5.40
CA THR A 57 -8.68 13.12 -6.38
C THR A 57 -7.35 12.39 -6.42
N LEU A 58 -6.24 13.13 -6.47
CA LEU A 58 -4.93 12.50 -6.62
C LEU A 58 -4.53 11.68 -5.38
N VAL A 59 -4.85 12.19 -4.19
CA VAL A 59 -4.54 11.50 -2.93
C VAL A 59 -5.40 10.26 -2.77
N THR A 60 -6.71 10.37 -2.98
CA THR A 60 -7.62 9.22 -2.83
C THR A 60 -7.38 8.08 -3.81
N LEU A 61 -6.81 8.38 -4.98
CA LEU A 61 -6.48 7.37 -5.98
C LEU A 61 -5.11 6.71 -5.75
N THR A 62 -4.28 7.27 -4.87
CA THR A 62 -2.92 6.79 -4.63
C THR A 62 -2.90 5.33 -4.15
N LEU A 63 -3.67 5.00 -3.11
CA LEU A 63 -3.70 3.64 -2.57
C LEU A 63 -4.24 2.60 -3.57
N PRO A 64 -5.37 2.84 -4.28
CA PRO A 64 -5.83 1.94 -5.34
C PRO A 64 -4.78 1.58 -6.39
N ILE A 65 -4.06 2.58 -6.90
CA ILE A 65 -3.03 2.37 -7.92
C ILE A 65 -1.91 1.52 -7.35
N ILE A 66 -1.39 1.91 -6.19
CA ILE A 66 -0.25 1.25 -5.59
C ILE A 66 -0.60 -0.19 -5.20
N PHE A 67 -1.82 -0.44 -4.73
CA PHE A 67 -2.31 -1.78 -4.48
C PHE A 67 -2.33 -2.62 -5.77
N THR A 68 -2.86 -2.09 -6.87
CA THR A 68 -2.86 -2.77 -8.18
C THR A 68 -1.44 -3.07 -8.67
N LEU A 69 -0.54 -2.10 -8.58
CA LEU A 69 0.85 -2.28 -8.98
C LEU A 69 1.55 -3.32 -8.09
N GLY A 70 1.35 -3.26 -6.78
CA GLY A 70 1.92 -4.21 -5.82
C GLY A 70 1.46 -5.64 -6.07
N VAL A 71 0.16 -5.87 -6.22
CA VAL A 71 -0.39 -7.20 -6.55
C VAL A 71 0.09 -7.65 -7.94
N GLY A 72 0.13 -6.75 -8.90
CA GLY A 72 0.58 -7.02 -10.27
C GLY A 72 2.05 -7.44 -10.35
N PHE A 73 2.95 -6.77 -9.63
CA PHE A 73 4.35 -7.14 -9.59
C PHE A 73 4.58 -8.43 -8.81
N PHE A 74 3.94 -8.57 -7.64
CA PHE A 74 4.03 -9.78 -6.81
C PHE A 74 3.57 -11.04 -7.55
N TRP A 75 2.53 -10.92 -8.38
CA TRP A 75 2.03 -12.01 -9.20
C TRP A 75 3.08 -12.69 -10.08
N PHE A 76 4.05 -11.93 -10.60
CA PHE A 76 5.11 -12.50 -11.44
C PHE A 76 6.17 -13.27 -10.66
N LEU A 77 6.23 -13.08 -9.35
CA LEU A 77 7.12 -13.82 -8.46
C LEU A 77 6.55 -15.21 -8.12
N LEU A 78 5.25 -15.43 -8.37
CA LEU A 78 4.58 -16.66 -8.03
C LEU A 78 4.74 -17.74 -9.11
N PRO A 79 4.77 -19.03 -8.70
CA PRO A 79 4.88 -20.14 -9.64
C PRO A 79 3.73 -20.13 -10.66
N ALA A 80 4.02 -20.58 -11.89
CA ALA A 80 3.09 -20.50 -13.02
C ALA A 80 1.86 -21.43 -12.94
N ASN A 81 1.62 -22.05 -11.78
CA ASN A 81 0.54 -22.99 -11.57
C ASN A 81 -0.81 -22.26 -11.56
N ALA A 82 -1.72 -22.65 -12.46
CA ALA A 82 -3.05 -22.04 -12.57
C ALA A 82 -3.84 -22.09 -11.26
N LEU A 83 -3.68 -23.16 -10.46
CA LEU A 83 -4.35 -23.30 -9.17
C LEU A 83 -3.86 -22.29 -8.13
N ALA A 84 -2.55 -22.01 -8.10
CA ALA A 84 -1.96 -21.04 -7.18
C ALA A 84 -2.39 -19.60 -7.49
N ARG A 85 -2.80 -19.36 -8.75
CA ARG A 85 -3.18 -18.06 -9.30
C ARG A 85 -4.61 -17.64 -8.98
N ILE A 86 -5.54 -18.59 -8.88
CA ILE A 86 -6.96 -18.31 -8.59
C ILE A 86 -7.13 -17.52 -7.27
N PRO A 87 -6.52 -17.94 -6.14
CA PRO A 87 -6.64 -17.19 -4.88
C PRO A 87 -6.21 -15.73 -4.97
N ILE A 88 -5.16 -15.40 -5.74
CA ILE A 88 -4.70 -14.01 -5.86
C ILE A 88 -5.64 -13.17 -6.70
N VAL A 89 -6.25 -13.72 -7.76
CA VAL A 89 -7.26 -12.98 -8.55
C VAL A 89 -8.47 -12.68 -7.68
N VAL A 90 -8.92 -13.66 -6.89
CA VAL A 90 -10.01 -13.48 -5.92
C VAL A 90 -9.65 -12.41 -4.89
N PHE A 91 -8.46 -12.52 -4.30
CA PHE A 91 -7.93 -11.56 -3.33
C PHE A 91 -7.83 -10.15 -3.91
N TYR A 92 -7.32 -10.01 -5.14
CA TYR A 92 -7.24 -8.75 -5.85
C TYR A 92 -8.63 -8.16 -6.08
N GLY A 93 -9.60 -8.94 -6.56
CA GLY A 93 -10.96 -8.50 -6.78
C GLY A 93 -11.63 -8.00 -5.50
N PHE A 94 -11.53 -8.76 -4.41
CA PHE A 94 -12.02 -8.35 -3.09
C PHE A 94 -11.31 -7.10 -2.56
N GLY A 95 -9.98 -7.02 -2.72
CA GLY A 95 -9.18 -5.86 -2.34
C GLY A 95 -9.62 -4.61 -3.07
N ILE A 96 -9.81 -4.67 -4.39
CA ILE A 96 -10.30 -3.56 -5.21
C ILE A 96 -11.70 -3.12 -4.80
N TYR A 97 -12.61 -4.07 -4.53
CA TYR A 97 -13.94 -3.74 -4.04
C TYR A 97 -13.90 -3.05 -2.67
N ALA A 98 -13.08 -3.56 -1.75
CA ALA A 98 -12.86 -2.96 -0.43
C ALA A 98 -12.26 -1.55 -0.54
N LEU A 99 -11.32 -1.33 -1.47
CA LEU A 99 -10.76 -0.02 -1.76
C LEU A 99 -11.81 0.94 -2.30
N CYS A 100 -12.66 0.51 -3.25
CA CYS A 100 -13.76 1.33 -3.76
C CYS A 100 -14.68 1.81 -2.62
N LEU A 101 -15.06 0.90 -1.72
CA LEU A 101 -15.89 1.23 -0.55
C LEU A 101 -15.19 2.19 0.40
N THR A 102 -13.93 1.90 0.74
CA THR A 102 -13.12 2.67 1.70
C THR A 102 -12.87 4.09 1.18
N THR A 103 -12.45 4.23 -0.08
CA THR A 103 -12.22 5.53 -0.72
C THR A 103 -13.53 6.33 -0.86
N ASN A 104 -14.65 5.65 -1.15
CA ASN A 104 -15.96 6.31 -1.12
C ASN A 104 -16.32 6.82 0.29
N ILE A 105 -16.00 6.07 1.35
CA ILE A 105 -16.21 6.53 2.72
C ILE A 105 -15.33 7.74 3.03
N TYR A 106 -14.05 7.76 2.62
CA TYR A 106 -13.17 8.92 2.82
C TYR A 106 -13.67 10.18 2.10
N THR A 107 -14.07 10.05 0.84
CA THR A 107 -14.61 11.19 0.06
C THR A 107 -15.89 11.74 0.67
N VAL A 108 -16.81 10.89 1.14
CA VAL A 108 -18.01 11.34 1.87
C VAL A 108 -17.65 11.95 3.23
N SER A 109 -16.68 11.36 3.93
CA SER A 109 -16.24 11.79 5.26
C SER A 109 -15.55 13.15 5.27
N ALA A 110 -14.89 13.51 4.17
CA ALA A 110 -14.26 14.81 3.98
C ALA A 110 -15.26 15.98 3.87
N ILE A 111 -16.54 15.69 3.63
CA ILE A 111 -17.63 16.69 3.65
C ILE A 111 -18.35 16.67 4.99
N ARG A 112 -18.63 15.47 5.52
CA ARG A 112 -19.34 15.28 6.78
C ARG A 112 -18.82 14.04 7.50
N THR A 113 -18.61 14.12 8.80
CA THR A 113 -18.21 12.95 9.60
C THR A 113 -19.32 11.89 9.61
N ILE A 114 -18.98 10.65 9.29
CA ILE A 114 -19.90 9.50 9.32
C ILE A 114 -19.34 8.39 10.21
N ALA A 115 -20.22 7.64 10.90
CA ALA A 115 -19.83 6.59 11.84
C ALA A 115 -18.95 5.50 11.19
N LEU A 116 -19.19 5.21 9.92
CA LEU A 116 -18.43 4.22 9.13
C LEU A 116 -16.96 4.62 8.90
N LEU A 117 -16.56 5.87 9.15
CA LEU A 117 -15.19 6.34 8.96
C LEU A 117 -14.18 5.55 9.79
N ARG A 118 -14.53 5.18 11.03
CA ARG A 118 -13.63 4.41 11.90
C ARG A 118 -13.31 3.02 11.31
N ALA A 119 -14.33 2.35 10.78
CA ALA A 119 -14.17 1.06 10.12
C ALA A 119 -13.36 1.21 8.82
N ALA A 120 -13.64 2.25 8.01
CA ALA A 120 -12.90 2.52 6.79
C ALA A 120 -11.41 2.79 7.05
N ARG A 121 -11.06 3.55 8.10
CA ARG A 121 -9.67 3.77 8.52
C ARG A 121 -8.96 2.45 8.82
N GLY A 122 -9.59 1.54 9.56
CA GLY A 122 -9.02 0.22 9.85
C GLY A 122 -8.79 -0.62 8.58
N VAL A 123 -9.79 -0.71 7.70
CA VAL A 123 -9.68 -1.46 6.43
C VAL A 123 -8.62 -0.83 5.51
N GLY A 124 -8.62 0.49 5.36
CA GLY A 124 -7.64 1.21 4.56
C GLY A 124 -6.21 1.08 5.10
N PHE A 125 -6.04 1.07 6.42
CA PHE A 125 -4.75 0.83 7.07
C PHE A 125 -4.21 -0.57 6.75
N ILE A 126 -5.03 -1.62 6.89
CA ILE A 126 -4.64 -2.99 6.54
C ILE A 126 -4.25 -3.09 5.06
N LEU A 127 -5.05 -2.50 4.16
CA LEU A 127 -4.75 -2.50 2.72
C LEU A 127 -3.48 -1.71 2.39
N THR A 128 -3.16 -0.67 3.16
CA THR A 128 -1.90 0.08 3.02
C THR A 128 -0.70 -0.76 3.44
N LEU A 129 -0.77 -1.47 4.57
CA LEU A 129 0.30 -2.38 5.01
C LEU A 129 0.51 -3.53 4.03
N LEU A 130 -0.58 -4.11 3.54
CA LEU A 130 -0.52 -5.12 2.50
C LEU A 130 0.15 -4.60 1.23
N SER A 131 -0.16 -3.36 0.83
CA SER A 131 0.50 -2.72 -0.32
C SER A 131 2.00 -2.53 -0.07
N PHE A 132 2.39 -2.12 1.14
CA PHE A 132 3.80 -2.04 1.55
C PHE A 132 4.49 -3.39 1.43
N PHE A 133 3.88 -4.45 1.97
CA PHE A 133 4.41 -5.80 1.89
C PHE A 133 4.67 -6.23 0.44
N LEU A 134 3.67 -6.11 -0.43
CA LEU A 134 3.78 -6.54 -1.83
C LEU A 134 4.83 -5.74 -2.62
N ILE A 135 4.95 -4.43 -2.35
CA ILE A 135 5.97 -3.58 -2.97
C ILE A 135 7.37 -3.96 -2.48
N PHE A 136 7.57 -4.07 -1.17
CA PHE A 136 8.91 -4.39 -0.65
C PHE A 136 9.35 -5.79 -1.01
N ASP A 137 8.43 -6.75 -1.05
CA ASP A 137 8.69 -8.09 -1.56
C ASP A 137 9.17 -8.04 -3.03
N THR A 138 8.50 -7.23 -3.85
CA THR A 138 8.94 -6.96 -5.24
C THR A 138 10.32 -6.32 -5.28
N ILE A 139 10.56 -5.24 -4.53
CA ILE A 139 11.82 -4.49 -4.55
C ILE A 139 12.98 -5.39 -4.10
N LEU A 140 12.81 -6.17 -3.03
CA LEU A 140 13.80 -7.13 -2.53
C LEU A 140 14.06 -8.26 -3.53
N SER A 141 13.01 -8.72 -4.23
CA SER A 141 13.12 -9.78 -5.25
C SER A 141 13.93 -9.36 -6.47
N LEU A 142 13.93 -8.07 -6.82
CA LEU A 142 14.64 -7.55 -8.00
C LEU A 142 16.16 -7.54 -7.83
N LYS A 143 16.67 -7.62 -6.59
CA LYS A 143 18.11 -7.64 -6.26
C LYS A 143 18.92 -6.53 -6.95
N TRP A 144 18.34 -5.34 -7.04
CA TRP A 144 18.98 -4.19 -7.66
C TRP A 144 20.15 -3.65 -6.82
N PRO A 145 21.08 -2.89 -7.44
CA PRO A 145 22.13 -2.20 -6.71
C PRO A 145 21.55 -1.28 -5.63
N ILE A 146 22.31 -1.10 -4.54
CA ILE A 146 21.91 -0.37 -3.34
C ILE A 146 21.29 1.00 -3.62
N TYR A 147 21.83 1.76 -4.59
CA TYR A 147 21.34 3.10 -4.94
C TYR A 147 19.90 3.08 -5.48
N PHE A 148 19.59 2.12 -6.37
CA PHE A 148 18.22 1.97 -6.89
C PHE A 148 17.28 1.40 -5.84
N TYR A 149 17.76 0.42 -5.09
CA TYR A 149 17.00 -0.21 -4.01
C TYR A 149 16.54 0.81 -2.95
N ALA A 150 17.44 1.67 -2.49
CA ALA A 150 17.13 2.73 -1.53
C ALA A 150 16.20 3.79 -2.12
N LEU A 151 16.53 4.32 -3.31
CA LEU A 151 15.76 5.37 -3.96
C LEU A 151 14.32 4.93 -4.21
N ILE A 152 14.14 3.71 -4.73
CA ILE A 152 12.80 3.19 -5.07
C ILE A 152 12.01 2.91 -3.80
N SER A 153 12.65 2.40 -2.73
CA SER A 153 11.99 2.24 -1.43
C SER A 153 11.44 3.55 -0.88
N VAL A 154 12.18 4.66 -1.00
CA VAL A 154 11.70 6.01 -0.63
C VAL A 154 10.57 6.46 -1.55
N LEU A 155 10.76 6.37 -2.88
CA LEU A 155 9.78 6.85 -3.86
C LEU A 155 8.45 6.10 -3.80
N THR A 156 8.44 4.80 -3.51
CA THR A 156 7.20 4.02 -3.38
C THR A 156 6.56 4.17 -2.00
N SER A 157 7.35 4.40 -0.96
CA SER A 157 6.82 4.55 0.40
C SER A 157 6.22 5.93 0.65
N PHE A 158 6.79 6.99 0.09
CA PHE A 158 6.28 8.36 0.20
C PHE A 158 4.78 8.50 -0.11
N PRO A 159 4.27 8.07 -1.29
CA PRO A 159 2.86 8.21 -1.62
C PRO A 159 1.95 7.37 -0.72
N LEU A 160 2.40 6.19 -0.25
CA LEU A 160 1.64 5.37 0.70
C LEU A 160 1.56 6.02 2.08
N PHE A 161 2.67 6.56 2.61
CA PHE A 161 2.67 7.32 3.86
C PHE A 161 1.80 8.57 3.73
N PHE A 162 1.90 9.28 2.62
CA PHE A 162 1.11 10.47 2.36
C PHE A 162 -0.39 10.19 2.35
N HIS A 163 -0.82 9.16 1.61
CA HIS A 163 -2.20 8.72 1.67
C HIS A 163 -2.60 8.30 3.08
N GLY A 164 -1.77 7.49 3.76
CA GLY A 164 -2.05 6.97 5.11
C GLY A 164 -2.26 8.07 6.15
N PHE A 165 -1.40 9.09 6.17
CA PHE A 165 -1.54 10.23 7.07
C PHE A 165 -2.71 11.14 6.68
N TRP A 166 -2.94 11.36 5.38
CA TRP A 166 -4.08 12.15 4.91
C TRP A 166 -5.44 11.58 5.34
N THR A 167 -5.57 10.26 5.50
CA THR A 167 -6.84 9.63 5.98
C THR A 167 -7.28 10.06 7.39
N ILE A 168 -6.37 10.65 8.18
CA ILE A 168 -6.64 11.16 9.51
C ILE A 168 -7.24 12.57 9.45
N GLU A 169 -6.61 13.47 8.70
CA GLU A 169 -7.06 14.86 8.58
C GLU A 169 -8.26 14.99 7.62
N LEU A 170 -8.33 14.18 6.56
CA LEU A 170 -9.32 14.26 5.47
C LEU A 170 -9.52 15.70 4.94
N SER A 171 -8.46 16.50 4.96
CA SER A 171 -8.50 17.90 4.55
C SER A 171 -8.64 18.02 3.03
N LYS A 172 -9.38 19.04 2.58
CA LYS A 172 -9.51 19.38 1.16
C LYS A 172 -8.25 20.01 0.57
N SER A 173 -7.37 20.55 1.41
CA SER A 173 -6.10 21.16 1.05
C SER A 173 -4.93 20.28 1.45
N PHE A 174 -3.83 20.44 0.72
CA PHE A 174 -2.57 19.78 1.02
C PHE A 174 -1.99 20.38 2.31
N SER A 175 -1.95 19.58 3.38
CA SER A 175 -1.33 19.97 4.64
C SER A 175 0.18 19.80 4.55
N ILE A 176 0.94 20.90 4.72
CA ILE A 176 2.41 20.85 4.76
C ILE A 176 2.90 19.95 5.89
N ARG A 177 2.14 19.87 7.00
CA ARG A 177 2.42 18.97 8.12
C ARG A 177 2.39 17.52 7.65
N THR A 178 1.29 17.10 7.02
CA THR A 178 1.13 15.75 6.46
C THR A 178 2.21 15.43 5.42
N GLY A 179 2.55 16.38 4.54
CA GLY A 179 3.65 16.22 3.58
C GLY A 179 5.01 15.96 4.26
N ARG A 180 5.34 16.71 5.31
CA ARG A 180 6.59 16.54 6.07
C ARG A 180 6.64 15.20 6.81
N PHE A 181 5.57 14.79 7.48
CA PHE A 181 5.51 13.47 8.13
C PHE A 181 5.73 12.34 7.12
N SER A 182 5.11 12.45 5.94
CA SER A 182 5.26 11.47 4.86
C SER A 182 6.67 11.38 4.34
N LEU A 183 7.32 12.53 4.14
CA LEU A 183 8.69 12.61 3.68
C LEU A 183 9.65 11.99 4.70
N VAL A 184 9.55 12.38 5.97
CA VAL A 184 10.38 11.84 7.06
C VAL A 184 10.20 10.32 7.17
N ALA A 185 8.95 9.83 7.21
CA ALA A 185 8.68 8.39 7.26
C ALA A 185 9.25 7.63 6.06
N SER A 186 9.15 8.20 4.85
CA SER A 186 9.71 7.58 3.64
C SER A 186 11.25 7.55 3.62
N VAL A 187 11.90 8.57 4.17
CA VAL A 187 13.37 8.61 4.29
C VAL A 187 13.85 7.58 5.31
N ILE A 188 13.22 7.52 6.50
CA ILE A 188 13.51 6.50 7.52
C ILE A 188 13.33 5.09 6.92
N MET A 189 12.27 4.89 6.13
CA MET A 189 12.05 3.63 5.42
C MET A 189 13.19 3.29 4.45
N GLY A 190 13.69 4.28 3.70
CA GLY A 190 14.85 4.10 2.82
C GLY A 190 16.13 3.76 3.56
N GLU A 191 16.40 4.40 4.70
CA GLU A 191 17.56 4.11 5.55
C GLU A 191 17.51 2.69 6.12
N ILE A 192 16.33 2.26 6.61
CA ILE A 192 16.12 0.91 7.11
C ILE A 192 16.25 -0.11 5.97
N ALA A 193 15.74 0.20 4.79
CA ALA A 193 15.96 -0.62 3.61
C ALA A 193 17.46 -0.77 3.33
N ILE A 194 18.24 0.32 3.30
CA ILE A 194 19.71 0.27 3.13
C ILE A 194 20.36 -0.65 4.18
N ALA A 195 19.94 -0.55 5.45
CA ALA A 195 20.46 -1.44 6.49
C ALA A 195 20.14 -2.92 6.19
N LEU A 196 18.94 -3.22 5.70
CA LEU A 196 18.55 -4.58 5.29
C LEU A 196 19.32 -5.11 4.08
N PHE A 197 19.78 -4.24 3.18
CA PHE A 197 20.56 -4.66 2.00
C PHE A 197 21.83 -5.42 2.40
N PHE A 198 22.44 -5.06 3.54
CA PHE A 198 23.63 -5.73 4.07
C PHE A 198 23.31 -6.94 4.96
N TRP A 199 22.03 -7.21 5.20
CA TRP A 199 21.60 -8.24 6.14
C TRP A 199 21.19 -9.51 5.38
N PRO A 200 21.71 -10.71 5.74
CA PRO A 200 21.45 -11.96 5.00
C PRO A 200 20.06 -12.54 5.30
N THR A 201 19.00 -11.80 4.99
CA THR A 201 17.62 -12.21 5.20
C THR A 201 16.96 -12.73 3.94
N SER A 202 15.97 -13.61 4.11
CA SER A 202 15.12 -14.00 2.99
C SER A 202 14.23 -12.81 2.59
N ILE A 203 13.82 -12.78 1.31
CA ILE A 203 12.97 -11.74 0.74
C ILE A 203 11.70 -11.53 1.58
N VAL A 204 11.05 -12.63 1.97
CA VAL A 204 9.80 -12.59 2.76
C VAL A 204 10.02 -12.02 4.16
N VAL A 205 11.13 -12.37 4.83
CA VAL A 205 11.42 -11.86 6.17
C VAL A 205 11.77 -10.37 6.10
N GLY A 206 12.57 -9.97 5.10
CA GLY A 206 12.90 -8.55 4.87
C GLY A 206 11.66 -7.71 4.52
N SER A 207 10.77 -8.21 3.67
CA SER A 207 9.53 -7.49 3.30
C SER A 207 8.55 -7.36 4.47
N LEU A 208 8.42 -8.39 5.31
CA LEU A 208 7.68 -8.30 6.57
C LEU A 208 8.29 -7.30 7.55
N PHE A 209 9.61 -7.26 7.69
CA PHE A 209 10.29 -6.30 8.56
C PHE A 209 10.04 -4.85 8.13
N LEU A 210 10.16 -4.56 6.83
CA LEU A 210 9.84 -3.24 6.28
C LEU A 210 8.34 -2.90 6.44
N THR A 211 7.46 -3.89 6.32
CA THR A 211 6.02 -3.69 6.55
C THR A 211 5.70 -3.35 8.01
N VAL A 212 6.36 -4.01 8.97
CA VAL A 212 6.22 -3.71 10.40
C VAL A 212 6.79 -2.33 10.72
N THR A 213 7.91 -1.97 10.09
CA THR A 213 8.45 -0.61 10.16
C THR A 213 7.43 0.41 9.64
N ALA A 214 6.76 0.12 8.52
CA ALA A 214 5.71 0.98 7.98
C ALA A 214 4.51 1.06 8.92
N TYR A 215 4.12 -0.05 9.56
CA TYR A 215 3.08 -0.09 10.59
C TYR A 215 3.41 0.84 11.77
N ILE A 216 4.64 0.81 12.27
CA ILE A 216 5.10 1.66 13.37
C ILE A 216 5.09 3.13 12.95
N LEU A 217 5.68 3.46 11.80
CA LEU A 217 5.76 4.83 11.31
C LEU A 217 4.38 5.42 11.00
N LEU A 218 3.50 4.64 10.35
CA LEU A 218 2.11 5.05 10.13
C LEU A 218 1.37 5.23 11.45
N GLY A 219 1.47 4.26 12.36
CA GLY A 219 0.76 4.28 13.63
C GLY A 219 1.16 5.47 14.52
N LEU A 220 2.46 5.70 14.68
CA LEU A 220 2.98 6.84 15.43
C LEU A 220 2.62 8.18 14.78
N GLY A 221 2.79 8.30 13.46
CA GLY A 221 2.44 9.52 12.75
C GLY A 221 0.94 9.82 12.76
N GLN A 222 0.09 8.80 12.63
CA GLN A 222 -1.36 8.95 12.77
C GLN A 222 -1.75 9.33 14.20
N ALA A 223 -1.15 8.72 15.23
CA ALA A 223 -1.40 9.07 16.63
C ALA A 223 -1.02 10.53 16.94
N GLU A 224 0.09 11.01 16.40
CA GLU A 224 0.54 12.40 16.53
C GLU A 224 -0.39 13.39 15.81
N LEU A 225 -0.86 13.05 14.60
CA LEU A 225 -1.83 13.86 13.87
C LEU A 225 -3.19 13.92 14.58
N GLU A 226 -3.57 12.87 15.30
CA GLU A 226 -4.77 12.84 16.14
C GLU A 226 -4.59 13.52 17.50
N GLY A 227 -3.38 13.97 17.85
CA GLY A 227 -3.07 14.56 19.16
C GLY A 227 -3.11 13.55 20.31
N ARG A 228 -2.86 12.26 20.00
CA ARG A 228 -2.93 11.13 20.93
C ARG A 228 -1.59 10.41 21.08
N LEU A 229 -0.48 11.08 20.78
CA LEU A 229 0.87 10.52 20.94
C LEU A 229 1.28 10.54 22.42
N PHE A 230 0.78 9.57 23.17
CA PHE A 230 1.20 9.36 24.55
C PHE A 230 2.44 8.48 24.62
N SER A 231 3.24 8.64 25.67
CA SER A 231 4.43 7.79 25.89
C SER A 231 4.09 6.31 25.95
N GLN A 232 2.88 5.95 26.40
CA GLN A 232 2.38 4.58 26.35
C GLN A 232 2.24 4.07 24.92
N THR A 233 1.59 4.82 24.04
CA THR A 233 1.43 4.48 22.62
C THR A 233 2.79 4.29 21.95
N VAL A 234 3.74 5.19 22.23
CA VAL A 234 5.11 5.07 21.71
C VAL A 234 5.77 3.76 22.16
N ARG A 235 5.65 3.41 23.45
CA ARG A 235 6.20 2.17 24.00
C ARG A 235 5.56 0.95 23.35
N GLU A 236 4.25 0.93 23.15
CA GLU A 236 3.53 -0.19 22.52
C GLU A 236 4.05 -0.44 21.08
N TYR A 237 4.18 0.60 20.26
CA TYR A 237 4.72 0.46 18.91
C TYR A 237 6.19 0.04 18.89
N LEU A 238 7.02 0.61 19.77
CA LEU A 238 8.43 0.23 19.87
C LEU A 238 8.63 -1.21 20.36
N LEU A 239 7.79 -1.69 21.28
CA LEU A 239 7.80 -3.09 21.73
C LEU A 239 7.48 -4.05 20.59
N ILE A 240 6.50 -3.72 19.74
CA ILE A 240 6.19 -4.51 18.54
C ILE A 240 7.39 -4.52 17.58
N GLY A 241 8.00 -3.37 17.34
CA GLY A 241 9.20 -3.27 16.50
C GLY A 241 10.37 -4.08 17.03
N LEU A 242 10.62 -4.00 18.33
CA LEU A 242 11.66 -4.78 19.00
C LEU A 242 11.39 -6.28 18.90
N ALA A 243 10.15 -6.71 19.14
CA ALA A 243 9.78 -8.12 19.04
C ALA A 243 10.01 -8.68 17.62
N VAL A 244 9.63 -7.92 16.60
CA VAL A 244 9.83 -8.31 15.19
C VAL A 244 11.32 -8.28 14.82
N PHE A 245 12.07 -7.30 15.29
CA PHE A 245 13.53 -7.24 15.09
C PHE A 245 14.23 -8.46 15.70
N ILE A 246 13.88 -8.83 16.93
CA ILE A 246 14.40 -10.03 17.59
C ILE A 246 14.01 -11.30 16.81
N GLY A 247 12.75 -11.42 16.39
CA GLY A 247 12.29 -12.54 15.58
C GLY A 247 13.07 -12.69 14.26
N MET A 248 13.29 -11.57 13.57
CA MET A 248 14.11 -11.52 12.36
C MET A 248 15.55 -11.96 12.63
N PHE A 249 16.16 -11.48 13.72
CA PHE A 249 17.53 -11.83 14.09
C PHE A 249 17.71 -13.36 14.26
N PHE A 250 16.75 -14.03 14.89
CA PHE A 250 16.78 -15.49 15.10
C PHE A 250 16.50 -16.32 13.85
N VAL A 251 15.64 -15.83 12.95
CA VAL A 251 15.32 -16.54 11.69
C VAL A 251 16.42 -16.37 10.65
N THR A 252 17.22 -15.31 10.76
CA THR A 252 18.35 -15.04 9.86
C THR A 252 19.40 -16.14 10.00
N ARG A 253 19.76 -16.77 8.87
CA ARG A 253 20.88 -17.72 8.82
C ARG A 253 22.16 -16.95 8.57
N TRP A 254 22.99 -16.85 9.59
CA TRP A 254 24.26 -16.12 9.55
C TRP A 254 25.42 -16.94 8.95
N GLY A 255 25.26 -18.27 8.88
CA GLY A 255 26.13 -19.14 8.09
C GLY A 255 25.53 -19.30 6.70
N GLY A 256 26.28 -18.89 5.66
CA GLY A 256 25.89 -19.00 4.26
C GLY A 256 25.56 -20.41 3.80
#